data_AF-A0AA40R600-F1
#
_entry.id   AF-A0AA40R600-F1
#
_cell.length_a   1.000
_cell.length_b   1.000
_cell.length_c   1.000
_cell.angle_alpha   90.00
_cell.angle_beta   90.00
_cell.angle_gamma   90.00
#
_symmetry.space_group_name_H-M   'P 1'
#
loop_
_entity.id
_entity.type
_entity.pdbx_description
1 polymer ?
#
loop_
_entity_poly.entity_id
_entity_poly.type
_entity_poly.pdbx_seq_one_letter_code
_entity_poly.pdbx_strand_id
1 'polypeptide(L)' 'MGIKDEDIIQTLTGGGIALDRWFSLDSHLVGYFDDTGRLMAKIIEDDALAAAASEMLRKRGQTHQVVAGGRPI' A
#
# COMPACT_ATOMS: atom_id res chain seq x y z
N MET A 1 -3.26 -21.11 6.32
CA MET A 1 -2.04 -20.73 5.58
C MET A 1 -2.02 -19.21 5.57
N GLY A 2 -1.05 -18.59 6.25
CA GLY A 2 -0.92 -17.14 6.21
C GLY A 2 -0.32 -16.70 4.87
N ILE A 3 -0.77 -15.57 4.35
CA ILE A 3 -0.13 -14.90 3.22
C ILE A 3 1.30 -14.53 3.67
N LYS A 4 2.31 -14.85 2.85
CA LYS A 4 3.69 -14.52 3.19
C LYS A 4 4.00 -13.09 2.79
N ASP A 5 4.87 -12.44 3.56
CA ASP A 5 5.40 -11.11 3.22
C ASP A 5 6.04 -11.09 1.83
N GLU A 6 6.67 -12.19 1.39
CA GLU A 6 7.24 -12.33 0.05
C GLU A 6 6.17 -12.22 -1.06
N ASP A 7 5.01 -12.85 -0.90
CA ASP A 7 3.92 -12.81 -1.88
C ASP A 7 3.34 -11.39 -1.99
N ILE A 8 3.24 -10.71 -0.84
CA ILE A 8 2.83 -9.30 -0.76
C ILE A 8 3.84 -8.42 -1.49
N ILE A 9 5.12 -8.56 -1.19
CA ILE A 9 6.19 -7.76 -1.79
C ILE A 9 6.23 -7.99 -3.30
N GLN A 10 6.11 -9.22 -3.78
CA GLN A 10 6.03 -9.51 -5.22
C GLN A 10 4.80 -8.85 -5.86
N THR A 11 3.65 -8.88 -5.21
CA THR A 11 2.42 -8.24 -5.70
C THR A 11 2.55 -6.72 -5.82
N LEU A 12 3.22 -6.08 -4.85
CA LEU A 12 3.44 -4.63 -4.83
C LEU A 12 4.54 -4.20 -5.81
N THR A 13 5.67 -4.90 -5.80
CA THR A 13 6.85 -4.55 -6.62
C THR A 13 6.81 -5.10 -8.05
N GLY A 14 5.90 -6.03 -8.36
CA GLY A 14 5.77 -6.63 -9.69
C GLY A 14 5.46 -5.64 -10.82
N GLY A 15 4.99 -4.44 -10.48
CA GLY A 15 4.80 -3.33 -11.42
C GLY A 15 6.04 -2.43 -11.62
N GLY A 16 7.20 -2.78 -11.07
CA GLY A 16 8.42 -1.97 -11.11
C GLY A 16 8.45 -0.81 -10.10
N ILE A 17 7.46 -0.74 -9.19
CA ILE A 17 7.40 0.27 -8.14
C ILE A 17 8.15 -0.24 -6.91
N ALA A 18 9.14 0.53 -6.47
CA ALA A 18 9.93 0.19 -5.28
C ALA A 18 9.06 0.17 -4.02
N LEU A 19 9.32 -0.79 -3.12
CA LEU A 19 8.49 -1.05 -1.94
C LEU A 19 8.37 0.14 -0.99
N ASP A 20 9.42 0.97 -0.89
CA ASP A 20 9.47 2.18 -0.06
C ASP A 20 8.48 3.27 -0.50
N ARG A 21 8.05 3.22 -1.77
CA ARG A 21 7.07 4.17 -2.32
C ARG A 21 5.62 3.75 -2.08
N TRP A 22 5.40 2.55 -1.59
CA TRP A 22 4.07 2.06 -1.22
C TRP A 22 3.67 2.56 0.16
N PHE A 23 2.37 2.70 0.38
CA PHE A 23 1.79 3.05 1.68
C PHE A 23 0.39 2.46 1.84
N SER A 24 0.03 2.21 3.09
CA SER A 24 -1.33 1.90 3.49
C SER A 24 -2.17 3.18 3.43
N LEU A 25 -3.27 3.13 2.68
CA LEU A 25 -4.27 4.19 2.59
C LEU A 25 -5.45 3.93 3.53
N ASP A 26 -5.92 2.67 3.57
CA ASP A 26 -6.96 2.18 4.46
C ASP A 26 -6.78 0.67 4.69
N SER A 27 -7.63 0.06 5.53
CA SER A 27 -7.53 -1.33 6.00
C SER A 27 -7.39 -2.38 4.88
N HIS A 28 -7.94 -2.12 3.69
CA HIS A 28 -7.82 -2.98 2.50
C HIS A 28 -7.32 -2.24 1.27
N LEU A 29 -6.75 -1.04 1.45
CA LEU A 29 -6.34 -0.19 0.35
C LEU A 29 -4.88 0.20 0.49
N VAL A 30 -4.13 -0.03 -0.58
CA VAL A 30 -2.74 0.36 -0.71
C VAL A 30 -2.60 1.36 -1.86
N GLY A 31 -1.61 2.23 -1.74
CA GLY A 31 -1.26 3.15 -2.81
C GLY A 31 0.25 3.32 -2.91
N TYR A 32 0.67 4.02 -3.95
CA TYR A 32 2.07 4.37 -4.19
C TYR A 32 2.18 5.75 -4.84
N PHE A 33 3.34 6.39 -4.71
CA PHE A 33 3.67 7.56 -5.52
C PHE A 33 4.35 7.13 -6.82
N ASP A 34 3.84 7.60 -7.94
CA ASP A 34 4.52 7.44 -9.22
C ASP A 34 5.78 8.33 -9.31
N ASP A 35 6.55 8.18 -10.38
CA ASP A 35 7.77 8.99 -10.61
C ASP A 35 7.49 10.49 -10.75
N THR A 36 6.23 10.88 -10.99
CA THR A 36 5.80 12.29 -11.09
C THR A 36 5.32 12.85 -9.75
N GLY A 37 5.36 12.05 -8.67
CA GLY A 37 4.90 12.43 -7.35
C GLY A 37 3.37 12.39 -7.19
N ARG A 38 2.65 11.71 -8.10
CA ARG A 38 1.20 11.54 -8.02
C ARG A 38 0.85 10.32 -7.19
N LEU A 39 -0.12 10.49 -6.30
CA LEU A 39 -0.72 9.44 -5.49
C LEU A 39 -1.58 8.53 -6.38
N MET A 40 -1.18 7.27 -6.51
CA MET A 40 -1.90 6.22 -7.21
C MET A 40 -2.44 5.21 -6.20
N ALA A 41 -3.70 4.82 -6.31
CA ALA A 41 -4.26 3.71 -5.56
C ALA A 41 -4.13 2.41 -6.36
N LYS A 42 -3.79 1.30 -5.70
CA LYS A 42 -3.85 -0.03 -6.30
C LYS A 42 -4.93 -0.85 -5.59
N ILE A 43 -5.88 -1.32 -6.37
CA ILE A 43 -6.89 -2.27 -5.92
C ILE A 43 -6.30 -3.67 -6.06
N ILE A 44 -6.25 -4.40 -4.96
CA ILE A 44 -5.90 -5.82 -4.93
C ILE A 44 -7.23 -6.57 -4.85
N GLU A 45 -7.50 -7.44 -5.82
CA GLU A 45 -8.79 -8.15 -5.93
C GLU A 45 -9.01 -9.15 -4.79
N ASP A 46 -7.92 -9.69 -4.23
CA ASP A 46 -7.98 -10.56 -3.06
C ASP A 46 -7.98 -9.72 -1.78
N ASP A 47 -9.13 -9.69 -1.11
CA ASP A 47 -9.32 -8.92 0.14
C ASP A 47 -8.35 -9.32 1.25
N ALA A 48 -8.00 -10.61 1.35
CA ALA A 48 -7.06 -11.08 2.37
C ALA A 48 -5.63 -10.61 2.07
N LEU A 49 -5.25 -10.59 0.79
CA LEU A 49 -3.99 -10.01 0.32
C LEU A 49 -3.96 -8.49 0.48
N ALA A 50 -5.07 -7.82 0.23
CA ALA A 50 -5.21 -6.39 0.42
C ALA A 50 -5.05 -5.99 1.90
N ALA A 51 -5.69 -6.74 2.80
CA ALA A 51 -5.56 -6.58 4.25
C ALA A 51 -4.11 -6.80 4.69
N ALA A 52 -3.50 -7.92 4.27
CA ALA A 52 -2.15 -8.27 4.66
C ALA A 52 -1.12 -7.24 4.13
N ALA A 53 -1.30 -6.75 2.90
CA ALA A 53 -0.46 -5.71 2.32
C ALA A 53 -0.56 -4.39 3.08
N SER A 54 -1.79 -3.96 3.40
CA SER A 54 -2.02 -2.76 4.18
C SER A 54 -1.41 -2.87 5.58
N GLU A 55 -1.60 -4.00 6.26
CA GLU A 55 -1.01 -4.25 7.58
C GLU A 55 0.53 -4.26 7.54
N MET A 56 1.13 -4.90 6.53
CA MET A 56 2.58 -4.92 6.35
C MET A 56 3.16 -3.51 6.18
N LEU A 57 2.52 -2.68 5.35
CA LEU A 57 2.95 -1.29 5.13
C LEU A 57 2.80 -0.45 6.41
N ARG A 58 1.72 -0.66 7.19
CA ARG A 58 1.55 -0.01 8.50
C ARG A 58 2.63 -0.41 9.50
N LYS A 59 2.97 -1.70 9.58
CA LYS A 59 4.07 -2.21 10.44
C LYS A 59 5.43 -1.61 10.08
N ARG A 60 5.65 -1.29 8.80
CA ARG A 60 6.84 -0.60 8.29
C ARG A 60 6.83 0.92 8.51
N GLY A 61 5.76 1.49 9.07
CA GLY A 61 5.58 2.93 9.21
C GLY A 61 5.18 3.65 7.92
N GLN A 62 4.92 2.91 6.83
CA GLN A 62 4.49 3.43 5.54
C GLN A 62 2.97 3.60 5.54
N THR A 63 2.49 4.54 6.37
CA THR A 63 1.07 4.85 6.48
C THR A 63 0.83 6.24 5.91
N HIS A 64 -0.02 6.33 4.89
CA HIS A 64 -0.47 7.61 4.39
C HIS A 64 -1.84 7.87 4.99
N GLN A 65 -1.91 8.77 5.97
CA GLN A 65 -3.20 9.24 6.49
C GLN A 65 -3.86 10.09 5.40
N VAL A 66 -4.71 9.47 4.59
CA VAL A 66 -5.68 10.22 3.80
C VAL A 66 -6.66 10.81 4.79
N VAL A 67 -6.42 12.05 5.21
CA VAL A 67 -7.42 12.81 5.93
C VAL A 67 -8.58 12.99 4.95
N ALA A 68 -9.68 12.28 5.15
CA ALA A 68 -10.92 12.46 4.39
C ALA A 68 -11.46 13.86 4.70
N GLY A 69 -10.90 14.88 4.05
CA GLY A 69 -11.13 16.28 4.35
C GLY A 69 -9.80 17.05 4.32
N GLY A 70 -9.54 17.73 3.20
CA GLY A 70 -8.27 18.41 2.97
C GLY A 70 -7.88 19.40 4.07
N ARG A 71 -6.76 19.12 4.74
CA ARG A 71 -5.64 20.04 4.98
C ARG A 71 -4.54 19.28 5.75
N PRO A 72 -3.26 19.44 5.38
CA PRO A 72 -2.17 18.95 6.20
C PRO A 72 -1.99 19.86 7.43
N ILE A 73 -1.63 19.26 8.56
CA ILE A 73 -0.95 19.94 9.68
C ILE A 73 0.55 19.97 9.43
#